data_AF-A0A444YKU0-F1
#
_entry.id   AF-A0A444YKU0-F1
#
_cell.length_a   1.000
_cell.length_b   1.000
_cell.length_c   1.000
_cell.angle_alpha   90.00
_cell.angle_beta   90.00
_cell.angle_gamma   90.00
#
_symmetry.space_group_name_H-M   'P 1'
#
loop_
_entity.id
_entity.type
_entity.pdbx_description
1 polymer ?
#
loop_
_entity_poly.entity_id
_entity_poly.type
_entity_poly.pdbx_seq_one_letter_code
_entity_poly.pdbx_strand_id
1 'polypeptide(L)'
;MTFTTLEDAGKFYRDYAKAADFSTRFRSPNKKGNEIKNQLITCSREGKWKSKISPIEKTYPTVGLNCPARIYIHTLKDVGAWIISKVVLHHSHPCYPSKAEMLKQHRELSMSIRHTIENNEEAGIRPSKTYQSFVAAAGGHRELNFIEKDVRNYITREVRNISEQEDAKEFGKYLLRMKEKNHNFFFELELEDDQSISWLFRPMQEVELPLSISEMLFHLTPPTEMLRKGFSPINAHQ
;
A
#
# COMPACT_ATOMS: atom_id res chain seq x y z
N MET A 1 -3.67 -9.34 31.17
CA MET A 1 -2.53 -9.42 30.22
C MET A 1 -2.02 -8.02 29.95
N THR A 2 -0.70 -7.83 29.99
CA THR A 2 0.01 -6.55 29.92
C THR A 2 1.02 -6.55 28.78
N PHE A 3 1.22 -5.42 28.12
CA PHE A 3 2.10 -5.24 26.98
C PHE A 3 2.88 -3.93 27.13
N THR A 4 4.09 -3.89 26.56
CA THR A 4 4.95 -2.70 26.51
C THR A 4 4.45 -1.68 25.49
N THR A 5 3.94 -2.15 24.34
CA THR A 5 3.46 -1.28 23.27
C THR A 5 2.02 -1.63 22.86
N LEU A 6 1.35 -0.69 22.19
CA LEU A 6 0.04 -0.93 21.61
C LEU A 6 0.12 -1.92 20.45
N GLU A 7 1.23 -1.87 19.71
CA GLU A 7 1.56 -2.71 18.58
C GLU A 7 1.65 -4.18 19.01
N ASP A 8 2.32 -4.46 20.13
CA ASP A 8 2.44 -5.81 20.71
C ASP A 8 1.08 -6.36 21.15
N ALA A 9 0.28 -5.54 21.83
CA ALA A 9 -1.07 -5.90 22.24
C ALA A 9 -1.97 -6.20 21.02
N GLY A 10 -1.84 -5.37 19.98
CA GLY A 10 -2.52 -5.56 18.71
C GLY A 10 -2.07 -6.81 17.97
N LYS A 11 -0.76 -7.10 17.97
CA LYS A 11 -0.18 -8.30 17.35
C LYS A 11 -0.67 -9.56 18.06
N PHE A 12 -0.62 -9.60 19.39
CA PHE A 12 -1.12 -10.71 20.18
C PHE A 12 -2.57 -11.07 19.81
N TYR A 13 -3.45 -10.07 19.71
CA TYR A 13 -4.84 -10.35 19.35
C TYR A 13 -5.04 -10.70 17.87
N ARG A 14 -4.19 -10.20 16.97
CA ARG A 14 -4.18 -10.67 15.56
C ARG A 14 -3.78 -12.14 15.46
N ASP A 15 -2.78 -12.56 16.22
CA ASP A 15 -2.31 -13.95 16.27
C ASP A 15 -3.41 -14.86 16.83
N TYR A 16 -4.09 -14.44 17.90
CA TYR A 16 -5.29 -15.12 18.40
C TYR A 16 -6.39 -15.20 17.34
N ALA A 17 -6.71 -14.08 16.68
CA ALA A 17 -7.75 -14.06 15.65
C ALA A 17 -7.40 -14.91 14.43
N LYS A 18 -6.10 -15.06 14.12
CA LYS A 18 -5.60 -15.99 13.11
C LYS A 18 -5.85 -17.44 13.54
N ALA A 19 -5.47 -17.81 14.75
CA ALA A 19 -5.68 -19.16 15.28
C ALA A 19 -7.17 -19.51 15.49
N ALA A 20 -8.02 -18.50 15.74
CA ALA A 20 -9.46 -18.64 15.90
C ALA A 20 -10.25 -18.32 14.60
N ASP A 21 -9.55 -18.14 13.48
CA ASP A 21 -10.12 -18.06 12.12
C ASP A 21 -11.14 -16.95 11.87
N PHE A 22 -10.84 -15.75 12.36
CA PHE A 22 -11.64 -14.57 12.07
C PHE A 22 -10.79 -13.34 11.72
N SER A 23 -11.46 -12.35 11.13
CA SER A 23 -10.85 -11.03 10.90
C SER A 23 -11.17 -10.01 11.95
N THR A 24 -10.22 -9.10 12.13
CA THR A 24 -10.30 -8.02 13.09
C THR A 24 -10.42 -6.67 12.40
N ARG A 25 -11.00 -5.71 13.10
CA ARG A 25 -11.02 -4.30 12.73
C ARG A 25 -10.53 -3.49 13.91
N PHE A 26 -9.61 -2.58 13.65
CA PHE A 26 -9.03 -1.70 14.65
C PHE A 26 -9.78 -0.36 14.65
N ARG A 27 -10.19 0.11 15.83
CA ARG A 27 -10.76 1.44 16.04
C ARG A 27 -10.13 2.11 17.25
N SER A 28 -9.83 3.40 17.14
CA SER A 28 -9.26 4.20 18.23
C SER A 28 -10.27 5.27 18.64
N PRO A 29 -11.23 4.97 19.53
CA PRO A 29 -12.35 5.86 19.80
C PRO A 29 -11.92 7.16 20.49
N ASN A 30 -10.85 7.16 21.29
CA ASN A 30 -10.34 8.34 21.98
C ASN A 30 -8.96 8.77 21.46
N LYS A 31 -8.83 8.98 20.15
CA LYS A 31 -7.64 9.62 19.56
C LYS A 31 -7.74 11.14 19.74
N LYS A 32 -6.88 11.73 20.58
CA LYS A 32 -6.73 13.19 20.70
C LYS A 32 -5.37 13.58 20.11
N GLY A 33 -5.35 14.20 18.94
CA GLY A 33 -4.12 14.45 18.19
C GLY A 33 -3.40 13.14 17.84
N ASN A 34 -2.11 13.03 18.17
CA ASN A 34 -1.31 11.82 17.99
C ASN A 34 -1.38 10.83 19.16
N GLU A 35 -2.02 11.19 20.28
CA GLU A 35 -2.08 10.33 21.46
C GLU A 35 -3.30 9.40 21.39
N ILE A 36 -3.05 8.09 21.35
CA ILE A 36 -4.08 7.05 21.46
C ILE A 36 -4.22 6.68 22.94
N LYS A 37 -5.42 6.85 23.51
CA LYS A 37 -5.69 6.47 24.92
C LYS A 37 -6.29 5.08 25.07
N ASN A 38 -6.96 4.60 24.03
CA ASN A 38 -7.55 3.28 23.99
C ASN A 38 -7.68 2.78 22.56
N GLN A 39 -7.73 1.45 22.43
CA GLN A 39 -7.93 0.75 21.19
C GLN A 39 -9.05 -0.26 21.37
N LEU A 40 -10.04 -0.22 20.48
CA LEU A 40 -11.07 -1.23 20.33
C LEU A 40 -10.71 -2.10 19.13
N ILE A 41 -10.63 -3.41 19.35
CA ILE A 41 -10.45 -4.38 18.27
C ILE A 41 -11.68 -5.26 18.20
N THR A 42 -12.37 -5.28 17.07
CA THR A 42 -13.64 -6.00 16.89
C THR A 42 -13.54 -7.04 15.78
N CYS A 43 -14.45 -8.02 15.76
CA CYS A 43 -14.58 -8.91 14.62
C CYS A 43 -14.93 -8.13 13.34
N SER A 44 -14.44 -8.58 12.18
CA SER A 44 -14.76 -7.99 10.87
C SER A 44 -16.23 -8.13 10.49
N ARG A 45 -16.95 -9.04 11.15
CA ARG A 45 -18.40 -9.24 11.03
C ARG A 45 -19.17 -8.36 12.02
N GLU A 46 -18.52 -7.47 12.75
CA GLU A 46 -19.17 -6.46 13.59
C GLU A 46 -19.97 -5.48 12.71
N GLY A 47 -21.18 -5.16 13.17
CA GLY A 47 -22.10 -4.22 12.52
C GLY A 47 -23.25 -4.92 11.78
N LYS A 48 -24.28 -4.12 11.47
CA LYS A 48 -25.49 -4.56 10.77
C LYS A 48 -25.25 -4.61 9.26
N TRP A 49 -25.80 -5.63 8.62
CA TRP A 49 -26.02 -5.62 7.18
C TRP A 49 -26.89 -4.41 6.79
N LYS A 50 -26.42 -3.62 5.82
CA LYS A 50 -27.13 -2.41 5.36
C LYS A 50 -27.71 -2.55 3.95
N SER A 51 -27.51 -3.70 3.30
CA SER A 51 -27.95 -3.92 1.92
C SER A 51 -29.32 -4.60 1.88
N LYS A 52 -30.12 -4.34 0.84
CA LYS A 52 -31.41 -5.04 0.62
C LYS A 52 -31.25 -6.43 -0.03
N ILE A 53 -30.05 -6.74 -0.52
CA ILE A 53 -29.72 -8.01 -1.19
C ILE A 53 -29.38 -9.06 -0.14
N SER A 54 -29.70 -10.33 -0.37
CA SER A 54 -29.45 -11.39 0.59
C SER A 54 -27.94 -11.69 0.72
N PRO A 55 -27.44 -12.09 1.91
CA PRO A 55 -26.03 -12.48 2.08
C PRO A 55 -25.59 -13.72 1.29
N ILE A 56 -26.54 -14.57 0.88
CA ILE A 56 -26.29 -15.85 0.20
C ILE A 56 -25.80 -15.61 -1.24
N GLU A 57 -26.20 -14.49 -1.85
CA GLU A 57 -25.93 -14.16 -3.25
C GLU A 57 -24.59 -13.43 -3.47
N LYS A 58 -23.82 -13.14 -2.41
CA LYS A 58 -22.57 -12.37 -2.52
C LYS A 58 -21.35 -13.13 -2.00
N THR A 59 -20.31 -13.19 -2.84
CA THR A 59 -18.97 -13.74 -2.57
C THR A 59 -18.10 -12.88 -1.62
N TYR A 60 -18.68 -11.90 -0.91
CA TYR A 60 -17.92 -10.96 -0.07
C TYR A 60 -17.84 -11.41 1.39
N PRO A 61 -16.63 -11.66 1.95
CA PRO A 61 -16.43 -12.07 3.35
C PRO A 61 -16.74 -10.98 4.40
N THR A 62 -17.27 -9.83 4.01
CA THR A 62 -17.47 -8.63 4.85
C THR A 62 -18.94 -8.33 5.16
N VAL A 63 -19.83 -9.33 5.09
CA VAL A 63 -21.21 -9.20 5.58
C VAL A 63 -21.17 -8.96 7.09
N GLY A 64 -21.70 -7.83 7.57
CA GLY A 64 -21.90 -7.58 8.99
C GLY A 64 -22.98 -8.49 9.57
N LEU A 65 -22.63 -9.31 10.56
CA LEU A 65 -23.49 -10.31 11.20
C LEU A 65 -23.80 -9.93 12.66
N ASN A 66 -23.67 -8.65 13.02
CA ASN A 66 -23.79 -8.17 14.39
C ASN A 66 -22.92 -8.95 15.40
N CYS A 67 -21.74 -9.37 14.95
CA CYS A 67 -20.84 -10.14 15.80
C CYS A 67 -20.41 -9.30 17.02
N PRO A 68 -20.63 -9.78 18.26
CA PRO A 68 -20.31 -9.01 19.46
C PRO A 68 -18.84 -9.14 19.89
N ALA A 69 -18.09 -10.06 19.27
CA ALA A 69 -16.71 -10.35 19.58
C ALA A 69 -15.82 -9.11 19.45
N ARG A 70 -15.17 -8.74 20.56
CA ARG A 70 -14.32 -7.55 20.66
C ARG A 70 -13.43 -7.58 21.89
N ILE A 71 -12.33 -6.84 21.82
CA ILE A 71 -11.48 -6.53 22.97
C ILE A 71 -11.26 -5.03 23.10
N TYR A 72 -11.05 -4.58 24.33
CA TYR A 72 -10.66 -3.22 24.65
C TYR A 72 -9.24 -3.23 25.23
N ILE A 73 -8.39 -2.37 24.69
CA ILE A 73 -7.03 -2.14 25.13
C ILE A 73 -6.94 -0.72 25.67
N HIS A 74 -6.37 -0.56 26.85
CA HIS A 74 -6.18 0.73 27.51
C HIS A 74 -4.72 0.91 27.92
N THR A 75 -4.26 2.16 27.89
CA THR A 75 -2.94 2.53 28.42
C THR A 75 -3.03 2.80 29.93
N LEU A 76 -2.07 2.26 30.68
CA LEU A 76 -1.76 2.60 32.06
C LEU A 76 -0.61 3.60 32.03
N LYS A 77 -0.96 4.90 32.04
CA LYS A 77 0.01 5.99 31.87
C LYS A 77 1.13 5.97 32.92
N ASP A 78 0.78 5.64 34.16
CA ASP A 78 1.71 5.69 35.30
C ASP A 78 2.85 4.68 35.17
N VAL A 79 2.64 3.60 34.41
CA VAL A 79 3.60 2.49 34.21
C VAL A 79 4.04 2.37 32.74
N GLY A 80 3.51 3.22 31.85
CA GLY A 80 3.79 3.15 30.41
C GLY A 80 3.36 1.84 29.74
N ALA A 81 2.38 1.14 30.30
CA ALA A 81 1.98 -0.19 29.85
C ALA A 81 0.60 -0.19 29.17
N TRP A 82 0.32 -1.22 28.39
CA TRP A 82 -0.98 -1.45 27.73
C TRP A 82 -1.62 -2.72 28.28
N ILE A 83 -2.91 -2.66 28.59
CA ILE A 83 -3.66 -3.81 29.11
C ILE A 83 -4.89 -4.09 28.30
N ILE A 84 -5.22 -5.38 28.16
CA ILE A 84 -6.54 -5.79 27.68
C ILE A 84 -7.51 -5.70 28.86
N SER A 85 -8.39 -4.70 28.87
CA SER A 85 -9.30 -4.41 29.98
C SER A 85 -10.62 -5.17 29.91
N LYS A 86 -11.09 -5.47 28.69
CA LYS A 86 -12.35 -6.17 28.46
C LYS A 86 -12.21 -7.09 27.26
N VAL A 87 -12.73 -8.31 27.42
CA VAL A 87 -12.71 -9.34 26.38
C VAL A 87 -14.12 -9.88 26.22
N VAL A 88 -14.60 -9.92 24.97
CA VAL A 88 -15.81 -10.63 24.56
C VAL A 88 -15.40 -11.54 23.42
N LEU A 89 -15.31 -12.85 23.69
CA LEU A 89 -14.91 -13.86 22.69
C LEU A 89 -16.09 -14.51 21.97
N HIS A 90 -17.33 -14.24 22.40
CA HIS A 90 -18.50 -14.85 21.80
C HIS A 90 -18.70 -14.36 20.35
N HIS A 91 -18.76 -15.30 19.41
CA HIS A 91 -19.09 -15.05 18.01
C HIS A 91 -20.53 -15.51 17.73
N SER A 92 -21.28 -14.69 16.98
CA SER A 92 -22.63 -15.02 16.50
C SER A 92 -22.63 -15.83 15.19
N HIS A 93 -21.45 -16.22 14.71
CA HIS A 93 -21.27 -16.91 13.45
C HIS A 93 -20.13 -17.94 13.57
N PRO A 94 -20.13 -18.99 12.74
CA PRO A 94 -18.97 -19.88 12.63
C PRO A 94 -17.73 -19.10 12.19
N CYS A 95 -16.59 -19.38 12.82
CA CYS A 95 -15.27 -18.99 12.35
C CYS A 95 -14.72 -20.21 11.59
N TYR A 96 -14.58 -20.12 10.26
CA TYR A 96 -14.24 -21.27 9.40
C TYR A 96 -12.76 -21.21 9.01
N PRO A 97 -11.94 -22.21 9.38
CA PRO A 97 -10.49 -22.18 9.17
C PRO A 97 -10.05 -22.09 7.72
N SER A 98 -10.70 -22.86 6.85
CA SER A 98 -10.24 -23.04 5.46
C SER A 98 -10.31 -21.79 4.58
N LYS A 99 -10.91 -20.69 5.05
CA LYS A 99 -10.98 -19.41 4.32
C LYS A 99 -10.25 -18.27 5.04
N ALA A 100 -9.75 -18.52 6.27
CA ALA A 100 -9.15 -17.47 7.09
C ALA A 100 -7.78 -17.03 6.56
N GLU A 101 -6.97 -17.96 6.07
CA GLU A 101 -5.63 -17.67 5.52
C GLU A 101 -5.68 -16.72 4.32
N MET A 102 -6.77 -16.73 3.55
CA MET A 102 -6.97 -15.82 2.42
C MET A 102 -7.51 -14.43 2.85
N LEU A 103 -7.81 -14.21 4.13
CA LEU A 103 -8.26 -12.90 4.63
C LEU A 103 -7.13 -11.90 4.47
N LYS A 104 -7.42 -10.75 3.84
CA LYS A 104 -6.42 -9.72 3.49
C LYS A 104 -5.44 -9.37 4.62
N GLN A 105 -5.91 -9.34 5.86
CA GLN A 105 -5.10 -9.00 7.04
C GLN A 105 -4.05 -10.06 7.42
N HIS A 106 -4.21 -11.31 6.96
CA HIS A 106 -3.38 -12.46 7.30
C HIS A 106 -2.39 -12.78 6.17
N ARG A 107 -2.50 -12.07 5.04
CA ARG A 107 -1.63 -12.24 3.87
C ARG A 107 -0.43 -11.32 3.98
N GLU A 108 0.76 -11.93 3.99
CA GLU A 108 2.02 -11.22 4.09
C GLU A 108 3.03 -11.83 3.13
N LEU A 109 3.72 -10.97 2.36
CA LEU A 109 4.86 -11.37 1.55
C LEU A 109 6.10 -11.37 2.45
N SER A 110 6.72 -12.54 2.63
CA SER A 110 8.00 -12.67 3.33
C SER A 110 9.11 -11.94 2.56
N MET A 111 10.24 -11.67 3.22
CA MET A 111 11.38 -11.02 2.58
C MET A 111 11.92 -11.82 1.38
N SER A 112 11.97 -13.15 1.48
CA SER A 112 12.42 -14.00 0.37
C SER A 112 11.48 -13.94 -0.83
N ILE A 113 10.17 -13.90 -0.58
CA ILE A 113 9.15 -13.75 -1.63
C ILE A 113 9.29 -12.38 -2.29
N ARG A 114 9.44 -11.31 -1.50
CA ARG A 114 9.63 -9.94 -2.02
C ARG A 114 10.85 -9.83 -2.92
N HIS A 115 11.99 -10.34 -2.48
CA HIS A 115 13.21 -10.33 -3.28
C HIS A 115 13.04 -11.09 -4.61
N THR A 116 12.35 -12.23 -4.57
CA THR A 116 12.05 -12.98 -5.80
C THR A 116 11.11 -12.20 -6.73
N ILE A 117 10.16 -11.45 -6.18
CA ILE A 117 9.26 -10.58 -6.97
C ILE A 117 10.05 -9.44 -7.64
N GLU A 118 10.97 -8.81 -6.91
CA GLU A 118 11.84 -7.74 -7.42
C GLU A 118 12.72 -8.23 -8.57
N ASN A 119 13.45 -9.33 -8.38
CA ASN A 119 14.30 -9.91 -9.42
C ASN A 119 13.50 -10.27 -10.69
N ASN A 120 12.28 -10.76 -10.51
CA ASN A 120 11.41 -11.12 -11.63
C ASN A 120 10.84 -9.88 -12.35
N GLU A 121 10.54 -8.80 -11.64
CA GLU A 121 10.13 -7.52 -12.25
C GLU A 121 11.28 -6.92 -13.05
N GLU A 122 12.50 -6.93 -12.50
CA GLU A 122 13.71 -6.49 -13.21
C GLU A 122 13.96 -7.30 -14.48
N ALA A 123 13.74 -8.62 -14.42
CA ALA A 123 13.80 -9.51 -15.59
C ALA A 123 12.60 -9.37 -16.56
N GLY A 124 11.64 -8.47 -16.30
CA GLY A 124 10.45 -8.25 -17.13
C GLY A 124 9.45 -9.41 -17.10
N ILE A 125 9.52 -10.29 -16.12
CA ILE A 125 8.62 -11.44 -15.98
C ILE A 125 7.27 -10.93 -15.48
N ARG A 126 6.21 -11.30 -16.21
CA ARG A 126 4.84 -10.88 -15.87
C ARG A 126 4.48 -11.30 -14.43
N PRO A 127 3.84 -10.43 -13.63
CA PRO A 127 3.44 -10.75 -12.25
C PRO A 127 2.62 -12.03 -12.11
N SER A 128 1.81 -12.35 -13.13
CA SER A 128 1.02 -13.58 -13.17
C SER A 128 1.88 -14.84 -13.23
N LYS A 129 2.99 -14.80 -13.96
CA LYS A 129 3.95 -15.91 -14.05
C LYS A 129 4.78 -16.03 -12.78
N THR A 130 5.18 -14.90 -12.19
CA THR A 130 5.82 -14.87 -10.86
C THR A 130 4.94 -15.48 -9.78
N TYR A 131 3.64 -15.18 -9.75
CA TYR A 131 2.73 -15.84 -8.82
C TYR A 131 2.61 -17.34 -9.09
N GLN A 132 2.50 -17.76 -10.34
CA GLN A 132 2.39 -19.18 -10.70
C GLN A 132 3.64 -19.98 -10.35
N SER A 133 4.84 -19.37 -10.41
CA SER A 133 6.06 -20.07 -9.96
C SER A 133 6.05 -20.35 -8.46
N PHE A 134 5.54 -19.42 -7.64
CA PHE A 134 5.34 -19.68 -6.21
C PHE A 134 4.30 -20.79 -5.96
N VAL A 135 3.20 -20.79 -6.72
CA VAL A 135 2.16 -21.84 -6.61
C VAL A 135 2.75 -23.20 -6.94
N ALA A 136 3.54 -23.30 -8.01
CA ALA A 136 4.20 -24.52 -8.41
C ALA A 136 5.20 -24.99 -7.35
N ALA A 137 6.00 -24.07 -6.80
CA ALA A 137 6.99 -24.38 -5.76
C ALA A 137 6.36 -24.84 -4.44
N ALA A 138 5.21 -24.25 -4.06
CA ALA A 138 4.50 -24.59 -2.83
C ALA A 138 3.60 -25.83 -2.98
N GLY A 139 3.41 -26.36 -4.20
CA GLY A 139 2.55 -27.52 -4.45
C GLY A 139 1.06 -27.20 -4.53
N GLY A 140 0.68 -25.92 -4.62
CA GLY A 140 -0.71 -25.51 -4.84
C GLY A 140 -1.05 -24.15 -4.26
N HIS A 141 -2.23 -23.63 -4.66
CA HIS A 141 -2.70 -22.32 -4.21
C HIS A 141 -3.01 -22.25 -2.71
N ARG A 142 -3.37 -23.37 -2.08
CA ARG A 142 -3.74 -23.43 -0.67
C ARG A 142 -2.54 -23.33 0.27
N GLU A 143 -1.36 -23.67 -0.23
CA GLU A 143 -0.11 -23.64 0.54
C GLU A 143 0.52 -22.24 0.58
N LEU A 144 -0.03 -21.29 -0.18
CA LEU A 144 0.40 -19.89 -0.16
C LEU A 144 -0.49 -19.05 0.74
N ASN A 145 0.15 -18.21 1.55
CA ASN A 145 -0.50 -17.21 2.39
C ASN A 145 -0.78 -15.88 1.65
N PHE A 146 -0.61 -15.80 0.33
CA PHE A 146 -0.86 -14.60 -0.47
C PHE A 146 -1.48 -14.95 -1.84
N ILE A 147 -2.07 -13.96 -2.50
CA ILE A 147 -2.67 -14.13 -3.82
C ILE A 147 -1.93 -13.31 -4.88
N GLU A 148 -2.16 -13.62 -6.15
CA GLU A 148 -1.57 -12.89 -7.30
C GLU A 148 -1.79 -11.37 -7.22
N LYS A 149 -2.92 -10.93 -6.67
CA LYS A 149 -3.20 -9.51 -6.46
C LYS A 149 -2.20 -8.85 -5.51
N ASP A 150 -1.72 -9.57 -4.49
CA ASP A 150 -0.76 -9.03 -3.54
C ASP A 150 0.61 -8.81 -4.20
N VAL A 151 1.02 -9.70 -5.12
CA VAL A 151 2.23 -9.52 -5.96
C VAL A 151 2.11 -8.26 -6.83
N ARG A 152 0.99 -8.09 -7.53
CA ARG A 152 0.75 -6.89 -8.35
C ARG A 152 0.79 -5.61 -7.51
N ASN A 153 0.11 -5.60 -6.36
CA ASN A 153 0.10 -4.44 -5.46
C ASN A 153 1.51 -4.10 -4.94
N TYR A 154 2.33 -5.11 -4.66
CA TYR A 154 3.71 -4.92 -4.21
C TYR A 154 4.56 -4.26 -5.30
N ILE A 155 4.53 -4.79 -6.52
CA ILE A 155 5.27 -4.24 -7.66
C ILE A 155 4.89 -2.78 -7.92
N THR A 156 3.59 -2.50 -7.99
CA THR A 156 3.11 -1.12 -8.23
C THR A 156 3.53 -0.17 -7.11
N ARG A 157 3.42 -0.58 -5.84
CA ARG A 157 3.61 0.34 -4.72
C ARG A 157 5.06 0.49 -4.28
N GLU A 158 5.83 -0.59 -4.29
CA GLU A 158 7.15 -0.64 -3.67
C GLU A 158 8.27 -0.69 -4.72
N VAL A 159 8.05 -1.29 -5.89
CA VAL A 159 9.12 -1.43 -6.89
C VAL A 159 9.10 -0.24 -7.85
N ARG A 160 7.96 0.03 -8.48
CA ARG A 160 7.84 1.08 -9.49
C ARG A 160 7.90 2.49 -8.89
N ASN A 161 7.23 2.73 -7.77
CA ASN A 161 7.29 4.04 -7.11
C ASN A 161 8.70 4.39 -6.62
N ILE A 162 9.49 3.42 -6.15
CA ILE A 162 10.89 3.67 -5.75
C ILE A 162 11.72 4.00 -6.99
N SER A 163 11.56 3.24 -8.09
CA SER A 163 12.21 3.54 -9.37
C SER A 163 11.89 4.95 -9.86
N GLU A 164 10.61 5.34 -9.89
CA GLU A 164 10.19 6.68 -10.33
C GLU A 164 10.83 7.79 -9.48
N GLN A 165 11.00 7.55 -8.17
CA GLN A 165 11.65 8.50 -7.28
C GLN A 165 13.18 8.58 -7.50
N GLU A 166 13.83 7.46 -7.78
CA GLU A 166 15.25 7.41 -8.14
C GLU A 166 15.51 8.07 -9.50
N ASP A 167 14.66 7.80 -10.49
CA ASP A 167 14.70 8.42 -11.81
C ASP A 167 14.52 9.94 -11.73
N ALA A 168 13.57 10.41 -10.90
CA ALA A 168 13.38 11.84 -10.65
C ALA A 168 14.62 12.49 -10.02
N LYS A 169 15.30 11.81 -9.09
CA LYS A 169 16.56 12.30 -8.49
C LYS A 169 17.68 12.36 -9.50
N GLU A 170 17.85 11.33 -10.35
CA GLU A 170 18.91 11.31 -11.37
C GLU A 170 18.66 12.36 -12.46
N PHE A 171 17.41 12.58 -12.84
CA PHE A 171 17.01 13.67 -13.73
C PHE A 171 17.31 15.05 -13.12
N GLY A 172 17.04 15.24 -11.82
CA GLY A 172 17.43 16.46 -11.09
C GLY A 172 18.95 16.72 -11.14
N LYS A 173 19.77 15.68 -10.95
CA LYS A 173 21.25 15.80 -11.10
C LYS A 173 21.64 16.15 -12.53
N TYR A 174 20.96 15.60 -13.54
CA TYR A 174 21.20 15.95 -14.94
C TYR A 174 20.91 17.42 -15.23
N LEU A 175 19.79 17.97 -14.75
CA LEU A 175 19.47 19.39 -14.91
C LEU A 175 20.53 20.29 -14.26
N LEU A 176 21.03 19.93 -13.08
CA LEU A 176 22.13 20.64 -12.43
C LEU A 176 23.41 20.63 -13.30
N ARG A 177 23.79 19.49 -13.87
CA ARG A 177 24.93 19.39 -14.82
C ARG A 177 24.73 20.25 -16.06
N MET A 178 23.50 20.41 -16.55
CA MET A 178 23.19 21.26 -17.70
C MET A 178 23.34 22.75 -17.36
N LYS A 179 22.94 23.17 -16.16
CA LYS A 179 23.13 24.55 -15.66
C LYS A 179 24.60 24.92 -15.45
N GLU A 180 25.41 23.97 -14.99
CA GLU A 180 26.85 24.18 -14.86
C GLU A 180 27.54 24.41 -16.22
N LYS A 181 27.07 23.72 -17.26
CA LYS A 181 27.64 23.85 -18.62
C LYS A 181 27.13 25.08 -19.37
N ASN A 182 25.89 25.49 -19.10
CA ASN A 182 25.23 26.60 -19.78
C ASN A 182 24.66 27.57 -18.75
N HIS A 183 25.36 28.68 -18.50
CA HIS A 183 24.90 29.72 -17.57
C HIS A 183 23.57 30.39 -17.97
N ASN A 184 23.17 30.25 -19.24
CA ASN A 184 21.87 30.71 -19.75
C ASN A 184 20.73 29.71 -19.52
N PHE A 185 21.03 28.50 -19.01
CA PHE A 185 20.04 27.48 -18.68
C PHE A 185 19.47 27.74 -17.28
N PHE A 186 18.18 28.08 -17.22
CA PHE A 186 17.47 28.36 -15.98
C PHE A 186 16.33 27.38 -15.75
N PHE A 187 16.23 26.84 -14.55
CA PHE A 187 15.10 26.02 -14.10
C PHE A 187 14.87 26.26 -12.60
N GLU A 188 13.61 26.16 -12.18
CA GLU A 188 13.20 26.19 -10.77
C GLU A 188 12.69 24.78 -10.39
N LEU A 189 13.22 24.25 -9.28
CA LEU A 189 12.78 23.00 -8.66
C LEU A 189 12.03 23.35 -7.38
N GLU A 190 10.76 22.97 -7.29
CA GLU A 190 10.02 22.95 -6.03
C GLU A 190 9.94 21.50 -5.54
N LEU A 191 10.41 21.26 -4.33
CA LEU A 191 10.27 19.99 -3.64
C LEU A 191 9.03 20.06 -2.77
N GLU A 192 8.05 19.20 -3.02
CA GLU A 192 6.87 19.08 -2.17
C GLU A 192 7.17 18.19 -0.94
N ASP A 193 6.40 18.39 0.14
CA ASP A 193 6.59 17.72 1.44
C ASP A 193 6.45 16.18 1.37
N ASP A 194 5.90 15.64 0.29
CA ASP A 194 5.75 14.20 0.03
C ASP A 194 6.88 13.60 -0.82
N GLN A 195 7.97 14.35 -1.02
CA GLN A 195 9.13 14.00 -1.87
C GLN A 195 8.80 13.90 -3.37
N SER A 196 7.64 14.40 -3.81
CA SER A 196 7.37 14.62 -5.22
C SER A 196 8.05 15.92 -5.71
N ILE A 197 8.52 15.91 -6.97
CA ILE A 197 9.20 17.05 -7.59
C ILE A 197 8.21 17.73 -8.53
N SER A 198 7.78 18.95 -8.22
CA SER A 198 7.02 19.77 -9.16
C SER A 198 7.98 20.66 -9.96
N TRP A 199 7.93 20.53 -11.28
CA TRP A 199 8.83 21.23 -12.20
C TRP A 199 8.11 22.44 -12.82
N LEU A 200 8.71 23.61 -12.65
CA LEU A 200 8.32 24.84 -13.35
C LEU A 200 9.42 25.18 -14.34
N PHE A 201 9.23 24.76 -15.59
CA PHE A 201 10.11 25.11 -16.69
C PHE A 201 9.69 26.48 -17.27
N ARG A 202 10.56 27.48 -17.20
CA ARG A 202 10.40 28.72 -17.95
C ARG A 202 11.41 28.75 -19.10
N PRO A 203 11.00 28.54 -20.36
CA PRO A 203 11.92 28.74 -21.47
C PRO A 203 12.16 30.24 -21.63
N MET A 204 13.42 30.68 -21.54
CA MET A 204 13.84 31.89 -22.23
C MET A 204 14.58 31.47 -23.49
N GLN A 205 13.86 31.64 -24.61
CA GLN A 205 14.23 31.37 -25.99
C GLN A 205 14.31 29.90 -26.41
N GLU A 206 13.81 29.65 -27.63
CA GLU A 206 13.71 28.37 -28.33
C GLU A 206 15.05 27.64 -28.33
N VAL A 207 15.24 26.77 -27.35
CA VAL A 207 16.21 25.69 -27.43
C VAL A 207 15.39 24.45 -27.76
N GLU A 208 15.57 23.91 -28.96
CA GLU A 208 15.04 22.59 -29.31
C GLU A 208 15.53 21.60 -28.25
N LEU A 209 14.60 21.07 -27.45
CA LEU A 209 14.92 20.00 -26.52
C LEU A 209 15.30 18.78 -27.36
N PRO A 210 16.45 18.12 -27.07
CA PRO A 210 16.80 16.85 -27.67
C PRO A 210 15.61 15.88 -27.61
N LEU A 211 15.36 15.10 -28.67
CA LEU A 211 14.23 14.16 -28.74
C LEU A 211 14.10 13.28 -27.49
N SER A 212 15.22 12.86 -26.89
CA SER A 212 15.25 12.05 -25.66
C SER A 212 14.60 12.75 -24.45
N ILE A 213 14.69 14.08 -24.36
CA ILE A 213 14.10 14.87 -23.27
C ILE A 213 12.58 15.03 -23.48
N SER A 214 12.14 15.19 -24.73
CA SER A 214 10.71 15.27 -25.08
C SER A 214 9.99 13.95 -24.76
N GLU A 215 10.60 12.82 -25.11
CA GLU A 215 10.09 11.48 -24.80
C GLU A 215 10.03 11.22 -23.28
N MET A 216 11.05 11.62 -22.51
CA MET A 216 11.06 11.45 -21.05
C MET A 216 10.01 12.34 -20.35
N LEU A 217 9.83 13.58 -20.78
CA LEU A 217 8.78 14.47 -20.26
C LEU A 217 7.38 13.90 -20.51
N PHE A 218 7.15 13.26 -21.66
CA PHE A 218 5.89 12.60 -22.00
C PHE A 218 5.53 11.46 -21.04
N HIS A 219 6.54 10.74 -20.51
CA HIS A 219 6.32 9.65 -19.57
C HIS A 219 6.15 10.11 -18.11
N LEU A 220 6.73 11.26 -17.73
CA LEU A 220 6.77 11.74 -16.35
C LEU A 220 5.70 12.80 -16.02
N THR A 221 4.87 13.18 -16.98
CA THR A 221 3.87 14.24 -16.78
C THR A 221 2.46 13.74 -17.08
N PRO A 222 1.49 13.96 -16.17
CA PRO A 222 0.11 13.59 -16.44
C PRO A 222 -0.38 14.29 -17.71
N PRO A 223 -1.07 13.58 -18.65
CA PRO A 223 -1.49 14.15 -19.94
C PRO A 223 -2.31 15.44 -19.82
N THR A 224 -2.98 15.62 -18.69
CA THR A 224 -3.81 16.78 -18.36
C THR A 224 -3.00 18.07 -18.14
N GLU A 225 -1.73 17.96 -17.76
CA GLU A 225 -0.84 19.09 -17.48
C GLU A 225 -0.05 19.53 -18.72
N MET A 226 0.24 18.59 -19.63
CA MET A 226 0.88 18.87 -20.93
C MET A 226 0.06 19.82 -21.81
N LEU A 227 -1.27 19.62 -21.86
CA LEU A 227 -2.19 20.49 -22.60
C LEU A 227 -2.31 21.89 -21.99
N ARG A 228 -2.16 22.02 -20.67
CA ARG A 228 -2.22 23.30 -19.95
C ARG A 228 -0.96 24.14 -20.14
N LYS A 229 0.18 23.49 -20.31
CA LYS A 229 1.50 24.11 -20.52
C LYS A 229 1.86 24.33 -22.01
N GLY A 230 0.95 24.02 -22.93
CA GLY A 230 1.07 24.38 -24.36
C GLY A 230 2.00 23.47 -25.18
N PHE A 231 2.34 22.28 -24.70
CA PHE A 231 3.10 21.31 -25.48
C PHE A 231 2.19 20.64 -26.51
N SER A 232 2.46 20.84 -27.80
CA SER A 232 1.85 20.04 -28.88
C SER A 232 2.81 18.93 -29.29
N PRO A 233 2.35 17.68 -29.49
CA PRO A 233 3.20 16.64 -30.03
C PRO A 233 3.67 17.05 -31.43
N ILE A 234 4.97 16.99 -31.65
CA ILE A 234 5.56 17.15 -32.97
C ILE A 234 5.11 15.94 -33.78
N ASN A 235 4.15 16.12 -34.70
CA ASN A 235 3.76 15.09 -35.65
C ASN A 235 4.96 14.81 -36.55
N ALA A 236 5.52 13.61 -36.43
CA ALA A 236 6.48 13.09 -37.39
C ALA A 236 5.76 12.84 -38.72
N HIS A 237 6.03 13.69 -39.71
CA HIS A 237 5.86 13.33 -41.10
C HIS A 237 7.19 13.55 -41.84
N GLN A 238 7.48 12.55 -42.68
CA GLN A 238 8.70 12.31 -43.46
C GLN A 238 9.21 13.51 -44.26
#